data_AF-A0A3A1UM58-F1
#
_entry.id   AF-A0A3A1UM58-F1
#
_cell.length_a   1.000
_cell.length_b   1.000
_cell.length_c   1.000
_cell.angle_alpha   90.00
_cell.angle_beta   90.00
_cell.angle_gamma   90.00
#
_symmetry.space_group_name_H-M   'P 1'
#
loop_
_entity.id
_entity.type
_entity.pdbx_description
1 polymer ?
#
loop_
_entity_poly.entity_id
_entity_poly.type
_entity_poly.pdbx_seq_one_letter_code
_entity_poly.pdbx_strand_id
1 'polypeptide(L)'
;MNKKVMILSAIVAALVLLTACGSNNSWENEEVTVVSDRLMADTVKAEWTIENGEAGKDALIRIAVENKDGEPIEAFDLNHEKLLHLMVISKDLSYFNHIHPEHVGGGVFEIRNVFPAGGDYRLIADLKPAGGDAMTKMEWVSIEGAEAEAVPVTPNLEPQTAGGTNVKLSIDKLGVKQETTLRFAMTDEQSGRLVTDLEPYLGAIGHVVVLSEDGERYVHVHAEEGQGAGPVAVFETEFPSSGLYKIWGQFQRQGEVFTVSYVVNVQ
;
A
#
# COMPACT_ATOMS: atom_id res chain seq x y z
N MET A 1 20.97 -89.07 -5.64
CA MET A 1 20.51 -89.77 -6.86
C MET A 1 20.92 -88.97 -8.08
N ASN A 2 21.69 -89.64 -8.95
CA ASN A 2 21.99 -89.41 -10.38
C ASN A 2 21.44 -88.14 -11.04
N LYS A 3 22.30 -87.22 -11.51
CA LYS A 3 23.15 -87.25 -12.71
C LYS A 3 22.39 -86.95 -14.01
N LYS A 4 23.09 -86.15 -14.84
CA LYS A 4 23.09 -86.04 -16.32
C LYS A 4 22.39 -84.76 -16.83
N VAL A 5 22.93 -83.97 -17.78
CA VAL A 5 24.06 -84.16 -18.71
C VAL A 5 24.30 -82.86 -19.52
N MET A 6 25.59 -82.55 -19.76
CA MET A 6 26.20 -82.03 -21.00
C MET A 6 26.01 -80.57 -21.46
N ILE A 7 27.11 -79.79 -21.64
CA ILE A 7 28.06 -79.71 -22.80
C ILE A 7 27.40 -78.92 -23.97
N LEU A 8 27.97 -77.95 -24.69
CA LEU A 8 29.35 -77.55 -25.03
C LEU A 8 29.39 -76.04 -25.40
N SER A 9 30.59 -75.50 -25.29
CA SER A 9 31.19 -74.29 -25.86
C SER A 9 30.64 -73.70 -27.18
N ALA A 10 30.72 -72.38 -27.32
CA ALA A 10 31.26 -71.74 -28.52
C ALA A 10 31.72 -70.29 -28.26
N ILE A 11 32.94 -70.02 -28.73
CA ILE A 11 33.65 -68.75 -28.86
C ILE A 11 32.85 -67.76 -29.72
N VAL A 12 32.91 -66.45 -29.44
CA VAL A 12 33.12 -65.41 -30.48
C VAL A 12 33.55 -64.10 -29.80
N ALA A 13 34.55 -63.49 -30.44
CA ALA A 13 35.26 -62.30 -30.06
C ALA A 13 34.46 -61.01 -30.31
N ALA A 14 34.80 -60.01 -29.49
CA ALA A 14 34.97 -58.59 -29.80
C ALA A 14 33.97 -57.92 -30.76
N LEU A 15 33.14 -57.05 -30.17
CA LEU A 15 32.98 -55.69 -30.71
C LEU A 15 32.84 -54.72 -29.54
N VAL A 16 33.89 -53.92 -29.34
CA VAL A 16 33.88 -52.74 -28.47
C VAL A 16 33.13 -51.65 -29.21
N LEU A 17 31.93 -51.31 -28.74
CA LEU A 17 31.30 -50.03 -29.01
C LEU A 17 31.20 -49.28 -27.68
N LEU A 18 32.13 -48.34 -27.50
CA LEU A 18 32.08 -47.32 -26.47
C LEU A 18 30.80 -46.51 -26.64
N THR A 19 29.79 -46.82 -25.83
CA THR A 19 28.70 -45.88 -25.53
C THR A 19 28.87 -45.46 -24.08
N ALA A 20 29.36 -44.24 -23.91
CA ALA A 20 29.39 -43.55 -22.64
C ALA A 20 27.94 -43.40 -22.17
N CYS A 21 27.51 -44.23 -21.21
CA CYS A 21 26.34 -43.91 -20.41
C CYS A 21 26.76 -42.82 -19.44
N GLY A 22 26.44 -41.59 -19.81
CA GLY A 22 26.44 -40.45 -18.90
C GLY A 22 25.55 -40.77 -17.69
N SER A 23 25.99 -40.30 -16.53
CA SER A 23 25.26 -40.38 -15.27
C SER A 23 23.83 -39.89 -15.45
N ASN A 24 22.86 -40.75 -15.12
CA ASN A 24 21.49 -40.33 -14.88
C ASN A 24 21.50 -39.32 -13.72
N ASN A 25 21.54 -38.04 -14.06
CA ASN A 25 21.13 -36.98 -13.18
C ASN A 25 19.61 -37.10 -13.04
N SER A 26 19.16 -37.58 -11.89
CA SER A 26 17.76 -37.58 -11.46
C SER A 26 17.31 -36.13 -11.18
N TRP A 27 17.25 -35.32 -12.22
CA TRP A 27 16.81 -33.95 -12.21
C TRP A 27 15.89 -33.74 -13.41
N GLU A 28 14.68 -34.31 -13.34
CA GLU A 28 13.54 -33.87 -14.13
C GLU A 28 12.27 -34.44 -13.50
N ASN A 29 11.29 -33.56 -13.33
CA ASN A 29 9.94 -33.76 -12.80
C ASN A 29 9.76 -33.61 -11.29
N GLU A 30 10.07 -32.41 -10.80
CA GLU A 30 9.20 -31.78 -9.81
C GLU A 30 8.60 -30.53 -10.47
N GLU A 31 7.51 -30.72 -11.22
CA GLU A 31 6.59 -29.61 -11.48
C GLU A 31 5.99 -29.23 -10.12
N VAL A 32 6.65 -28.31 -9.42
CA VAL A 32 6.08 -27.62 -8.28
C VAL A 32 5.06 -26.63 -8.83
N THR A 33 3.90 -27.13 -9.24
CA THR A 33 2.68 -26.33 -9.36
C THR A 33 2.09 -26.15 -7.96
N VAL A 34 2.80 -25.42 -7.11
CA VAL A 34 2.15 -24.81 -5.95
C VAL A 34 1.38 -23.63 -6.54
N VAL A 35 0.15 -23.88 -6.97
CA VAL A 35 -0.86 -22.82 -7.02
C VAL A 35 -0.98 -22.40 -5.57
N SER A 36 -0.28 -21.32 -5.22
CA SER A 36 -0.32 -20.78 -3.87
C SER A 36 -1.75 -20.35 -3.59
N ASP A 37 -2.42 -20.98 -2.62
CA ASP A 37 -3.74 -20.57 -2.11
C ASP A 37 -3.71 -19.18 -1.43
N ARG A 38 -2.55 -18.51 -1.38
CA ARG A 38 -2.38 -17.15 -0.90
C ARG A 38 -3.20 -16.17 -1.76
N LEU A 39 -4.00 -15.35 -1.11
CA LEU A 39 -4.72 -14.26 -1.76
C LEU A 39 -3.72 -13.21 -2.25
N MET A 40 -3.61 -13.10 -3.57
CA MET A 40 -2.79 -12.12 -4.27
C MET A 40 -3.64 -10.91 -4.69
N ALA A 41 -3.02 -9.74 -4.82
CA ALA A 41 -3.74 -8.51 -5.14
C ALA A 41 -4.58 -8.62 -6.43
N ASP A 42 -4.10 -9.27 -7.48
CA ASP A 42 -4.83 -9.47 -8.75
C ASP A 42 -6.04 -10.40 -8.63
N THR A 43 -6.07 -11.26 -7.61
CA THR A 43 -7.17 -12.20 -7.33
C THR A 43 -8.22 -11.67 -6.36
N VAL A 44 -8.05 -10.45 -5.85
CA VAL A 44 -8.99 -9.79 -4.94
C VAL A 44 -9.61 -8.59 -5.64
N LYS A 45 -10.91 -8.39 -5.49
CA LYS A 45 -11.64 -7.24 -6.02
C LYS A 45 -12.24 -6.44 -4.88
N ALA A 46 -12.39 -5.15 -5.10
CA ALA A 46 -13.17 -4.26 -4.24
C ALA A 46 -14.26 -3.64 -5.10
N GLU A 47 -15.51 -3.86 -4.73
CA GLU A 47 -16.68 -3.22 -5.32
C GLU A 47 -17.10 -2.05 -4.44
N TRP A 48 -17.30 -0.89 -5.06
CA TRP A 48 -17.48 0.38 -4.34
C TRP A 48 -18.90 0.89 -4.55
N THR A 49 -19.54 1.34 -3.48
CA THR A 49 -20.84 2.00 -3.56
C THR A 49 -20.85 3.24 -2.67
N ILE A 50 -21.36 4.34 -3.21
CA ILE A 50 -21.54 5.59 -2.49
C ILE A 50 -23.05 5.87 -2.43
N GLU A 51 -23.65 5.66 -1.27
CA GLU A 51 -25.05 6.02 -1.05
C GLU A 51 -25.14 7.47 -0.58
N ASN A 52 -26.07 8.24 -1.17
CA ASN A 52 -26.19 9.69 -0.95
C ASN A 52 -24.91 10.46 -1.27
N GLY A 53 -24.20 10.08 -2.34
CA GLY A 53 -22.98 10.74 -2.82
C GLY A 53 -23.23 12.13 -3.37
N GLU A 54 -23.57 13.07 -2.50
CA GLU A 54 -23.77 14.49 -2.80
C GLU A 54 -22.97 15.34 -1.80
N ALA A 55 -22.35 16.40 -2.30
CA ALA A 55 -21.54 17.33 -1.53
C ALA A 55 -22.29 17.89 -0.31
N GLY A 56 -21.62 17.93 0.84
CA GLY A 56 -22.17 18.42 2.10
C GLY A 56 -23.20 17.50 2.76
N LYS A 57 -23.53 16.35 2.16
CA LYS A 57 -24.38 15.33 2.77
C LYS A 57 -23.55 14.23 3.40
N ASP A 58 -24.16 13.56 4.38
CA ASP A 58 -23.59 12.39 5.03
C ASP A 58 -23.77 11.16 4.12
N ALA A 59 -22.73 10.84 3.36
CA ALA A 59 -22.70 9.74 2.41
C ALA A 59 -22.17 8.46 3.07
N LEU A 60 -22.76 7.31 2.73
CA LEU A 60 -22.25 6.01 3.15
C LEU A 60 -21.33 5.47 2.06
N ILE A 61 -20.06 5.26 2.40
CA ILE A 61 -19.09 4.55 1.56
C ILE A 61 -19.14 3.07 1.96
N ARG A 62 -19.44 2.20 1.00
CA ARG A 62 -19.43 0.75 1.16
C ARG A 62 -18.37 0.15 0.24
N ILE A 63 -17.53 -0.74 0.78
CA ILE A 63 -16.49 -1.47 0.05
C ILE A 63 -16.73 -2.96 0.28
N ALA A 64 -17.14 -3.69 -0.75
CA ALA A 64 -17.26 -5.16 -0.69
C ALA A 64 -16.00 -5.80 -1.27
N VAL A 65 -15.33 -6.64 -0.46
CA VAL A 65 -14.07 -7.27 -0.83
C VAL A 65 -14.30 -8.74 -1.14
N GLU A 66 -14.05 -9.12 -2.39
CA GLU A 66 -14.37 -10.44 -2.93
C GLU A 66 -13.13 -11.09 -3.54
N ASN A 67 -13.10 -12.41 -3.57
CA ASN A 67 -12.11 -13.15 -4.35
C ASN A 67 -12.46 -13.11 -5.85
N LYS A 68 -11.58 -13.67 -6.68
CA LYS A 68 -11.75 -13.74 -8.13
C LYS A 68 -13.04 -14.45 -8.59
N ASP A 69 -13.59 -15.32 -7.75
CA ASP A 69 -14.77 -16.13 -8.02
C ASP A 69 -16.07 -15.43 -7.55
N GLY A 70 -15.96 -14.23 -6.97
CA GLY A 70 -17.08 -13.42 -6.47
C GLY A 70 -17.55 -13.83 -5.07
N GLU A 71 -16.75 -14.62 -4.35
CA GLU A 71 -17.07 -14.98 -2.97
C GLU A 71 -16.49 -13.93 -2.00
N PRO A 72 -17.24 -13.54 -0.96
CA PRO A 72 -16.75 -12.59 0.03
C PRO A 72 -15.52 -13.09 0.79
N ILE A 73 -14.56 -12.19 1.00
CA ILE A 73 -13.42 -12.43 1.88
C ILE A 73 -13.79 -11.97 3.28
N GLU A 74 -13.92 -12.89 4.23
CA GLU A 74 -14.46 -12.60 5.56
C GLU A 74 -13.43 -12.18 6.61
N ALA A 75 -12.16 -12.55 6.42
CA ALA A 75 -11.13 -12.38 7.44
C ALA A 75 -10.02 -11.46 6.94
N PHE A 76 -9.65 -10.50 7.78
CA PHE A 76 -8.62 -9.51 7.52
C PHE A 76 -7.69 -9.41 8.73
N ASP A 77 -6.41 -9.20 8.46
CA ASP A 77 -5.41 -8.93 9.48
C ASP A 77 -5.38 -7.43 9.82
N LEU A 78 -5.03 -7.09 11.06
CA LEU A 78 -4.72 -5.72 11.41
C LEU A 78 -3.45 -5.28 10.67
N ASN A 79 -3.55 -4.12 10.01
CA ASN A 79 -2.43 -3.35 9.51
C ASN A 79 -2.50 -1.99 10.20
N HIS A 80 -1.45 -1.60 10.93
CA HIS A 80 -1.43 -0.33 11.67
C HIS A 80 -2.68 -0.10 12.55
N GLU A 81 -3.01 -1.13 13.35
CA GLU A 81 -4.14 -1.15 14.29
C GLU A 81 -5.55 -1.12 13.65
N LYS A 82 -5.67 -1.11 12.32
CA LYS A 82 -6.95 -1.11 11.60
C LYS A 82 -7.02 -2.24 10.58
N LEU A 83 -8.23 -2.64 10.22
CA LEU A 83 -8.45 -3.67 9.20
C LEU A 83 -8.38 -3.08 7.78
N LEU A 84 -8.73 -1.80 7.64
CA LEU A 84 -8.72 -1.07 6.38
C LEU A 84 -8.41 0.40 6.64
N HIS A 85 -7.45 0.94 5.88
CA HIS A 85 -7.21 2.38 5.77
C HIS A 85 -7.83 2.87 4.46
N LEU A 86 -8.71 3.88 4.56
CA LEU A 86 -9.36 4.48 3.41
C LEU A 86 -8.87 5.92 3.27
N MET A 87 -8.23 6.22 2.14
CA MET A 87 -7.94 7.58 1.74
C MET A 87 -9.03 8.06 0.79
N VAL A 88 -9.56 9.26 1.06
CA VAL A 88 -10.51 9.98 0.21
C VAL A 88 -9.83 11.25 -0.27
N ILE A 89 -9.52 11.34 -1.56
CA ILE A 89 -8.69 12.40 -2.12
C ILE A 89 -9.40 13.03 -3.31
N SER A 90 -9.57 14.36 -3.34
CA SER A 90 -10.16 15.04 -4.51
C SER A 90 -9.22 14.96 -5.71
N LYS A 91 -9.76 15.01 -6.93
CA LYS A 91 -8.96 14.94 -8.17
C LYS A 91 -7.85 15.98 -8.29
N ASP A 92 -8.04 17.16 -7.73
CA ASP A 92 -7.04 18.25 -7.69
C ASP A 92 -6.06 18.12 -6.50
N LEU A 93 -6.17 17.05 -5.71
CA LEU A 93 -5.35 16.73 -4.53
C LEU A 93 -5.44 17.78 -3.41
N SER A 94 -6.46 18.63 -3.41
CA SER A 94 -6.64 19.69 -2.41
C SER A 94 -7.36 19.20 -1.14
N TYR A 95 -8.28 18.25 -1.29
CA TYR A 95 -8.93 17.55 -0.18
C TYR A 95 -8.27 16.20 0.07
N PHE A 96 -8.06 15.90 1.35
CA PHE A 96 -7.52 14.64 1.83
C PHE A 96 -8.22 14.26 3.13
N ASN A 97 -8.74 13.04 3.19
CA ASN A 97 -9.23 12.43 4.41
C ASN A 97 -8.65 11.03 4.56
N HIS A 98 -8.23 10.67 5.77
CA HIS A 98 -7.70 9.34 6.10
C HIS A 98 -8.57 8.75 7.21
N ILE A 99 -9.42 7.80 6.83
CA ILE A 99 -10.49 7.26 7.67
C ILE A 99 -10.44 5.73 7.68
N HIS A 100 -11.09 5.11 8.67
CA HIS A 100 -10.95 3.68 8.94
C HIS A 100 -12.32 3.01 8.97
N PRO A 101 -12.79 2.47 7.85
CA PRO A 101 -14.07 1.78 7.77
C PRO A 101 -14.19 0.59 8.73
N GLU A 102 -15.40 0.36 9.24
CA GLU A 102 -15.72 -0.78 10.09
C GLU A 102 -16.07 -1.99 9.22
N HIS A 103 -15.56 -3.17 9.57
CA HIS A 103 -15.96 -4.43 8.93
C HIS A 103 -17.32 -4.86 9.49
N VAL A 104 -18.35 -4.88 8.63
CA VAL A 104 -19.73 -5.21 9.02
C VAL A 104 -20.09 -6.68 8.74
N GLY A 105 -19.11 -7.50 8.35
CA GLY A 105 -19.27 -8.89 7.94
C GLY A 105 -19.60 -9.05 6.45
N GLY A 106 -19.57 -10.28 5.93
CA GLY A 106 -19.80 -10.52 4.50
C GLY A 106 -18.71 -9.95 3.61
N GLY A 107 -17.49 -9.79 4.13
CA GLY A 107 -16.40 -9.08 3.45
C GLY A 107 -16.65 -7.60 3.16
N VAL A 108 -17.62 -6.97 3.85
CA VAL A 108 -17.99 -5.58 3.62
C VAL A 108 -17.43 -4.65 4.68
N PHE A 109 -16.91 -3.51 4.22
CA PHE A 109 -16.54 -2.37 5.04
C PHE A 109 -17.46 -1.18 4.80
N GLU A 110 -17.79 -0.47 5.87
CA GLU A 110 -18.65 0.72 5.81
C GLU A 110 -18.04 1.90 6.59
N ILE A 111 -18.21 3.11 6.04
CA ILE A 111 -17.95 4.35 6.76
C ILE A 111 -18.81 5.49 6.23
N ARG A 112 -19.13 6.42 7.12
CA ARG A 112 -19.78 7.69 6.75
C ARG A 112 -18.74 8.76 6.47
N ASN A 113 -18.92 9.50 5.38
CA ASN A 113 -18.05 10.61 5.00
C ASN A 113 -18.88 11.76 4.43
N VAL A 114 -18.51 12.99 4.78
CA VAL A 114 -19.07 14.20 4.17
C VAL A 114 -18.05 14.74 3.17
N PHE A 115 -18.38 14.64 1.89
CA PHE A 115 -17.57 15.22 0.82
C PHE A 115 -17.77 16.75 0.80
N PRO A 116 -16.71 17.57 0.81
CA PRO A 116 -16.85 19.03 0.92
C PRO A 116 -17.38 19.69 -0.35
N ALA A 117 -17.20 19.07 -1.52
CA ALA A 117 -17.61 19.57 -2.83
C ALA A 117 -17.99 18.42 -3.76
N GLY A 118 -18.72 18.73 -4.84
CA GLY A 118 -18.96 17.79 -5.94
C GLY A 118 -17.69 17.56 -6.76
N GLY A 119 -17.74 16.60 -7.68
CA GLY A 119 -16.64 16.24 -8.57
C GLY A 119 -16.03 14.88 -8.27
N ASP A 120 -14.89 14.61 -8.90
CA ASP A 120 -14.23 13.30 -8.83
C ASP A 120 -13.32 13.19 -7.60
N TYR A 121 -13.38 12.04 -6.93
CA TYR A 121 -12.52 11.65 -5.82
C TYR A 121 -11.87 10.30 -6.10
N ARG A 122 -10.58 10.17 -5.77
CA ARG A 122 -9.88 8.90 -5.72
C ARG A 122 -10.10 8.29 -4.33
N LEU A 123 -10.75 7.14 -4.29
CA LEU A 123 -10.81 6.30 -3.11
C LEU A 123 -9.70 5.26 -3.18
N ILE A 124 -8.99 5.07 -2.07
CA ILE A 124 -7.88 4.12 -1.96
C ILE A 124 -8.08 3.33 -0.68
N ALA A 125 -8.19 2.02 -0.78
CA ALA A 125 -8.29 1.11 0.36
C ALA A 125 -7.02 0.28 0.47
N ASP A 126 -6.29 0.46 1.57
CA ASP A 126 -5.22 -0.44 1.99
C ASP A 126 -5.76 -1.44 3.00
N LEU A 127 -5.62 -2.72 2.70
CA LEU A 127 -6.14 -3.82 3.50
C LEU A 127 -5.26 -5.06 3.37
N LYS A 128 -5.44 -6.01 4.28
CA LYS A 128 -4.72 -7.28 4.26
C LYS A 128 -5.69 -8.44 4.56
N PRO A 129 -6.12 -9.21 3.55
CA PRO A 129 -6.87 -10.44 3.79
C PRO A 129 -6.06 -11.42 4.65
N ALA A 130 -6.72 -12.13 5.56
CA ALA A 130 -6.08 -13.16 6.35
C ALA A 130 -5.51 -14.25 5.45
N GLY A 131 -4.24 -14.62 5.64
CA GLY A 131 -3.53 -15.56 4.76
C GLY A 131 -3.13 -14.99 3.39
N GLY A 132 -3.32 -13.70 3.16
CA GLY A 132 -2.90 -12.97 1.96
C GLY A 132 -1.80 -11.93 2.24
N ASP A 133 -1.39 -11.24 1.19
CA ASP A 133 -0.52 -10.06 1.28
C ASP A 133 -1.30 -8.78 1.54
N ALA A 134 -0.63 -7.78 2.12
CA ALA A 134 -1.16 -6.43 2.14
C ALA A 134 -1.30 -5.93 0.69
N MET A 135 -2.40 -5.23 0.41
CA MET A 135 -2.72 -4.78 -0.94
C MET A 135 -3.50 -3.47 -0.92
N THR A 136 -3.47 -2.81 -2.06
CA THR A 136 -4.18 -1.56 -2.31
C THR A 136 -5.25 -1.76 -3.38
N LYS A 137 -6.43 -1.19 -3.16
CA LYS A 137 -7.53 -1.10 -4.13
C LYS A 137 -7.91 0.35 -4.34
N MET A 138 -8.11 0.76 -5.59
CA MET A 138 -8.35 2.16 -5.94
C MET A 138 -9.54 2.26 -6.88
N GLU A 139 -10.35 3.30 -6.70
CA GLU A 139 -11.50 3.59 -7.57
C GLU A 139 -11.69 5.10 -7.70
N TRP A 140 -12.06 5.56 -8.89
CA TRP A 140 -12.55 6.92 -9.08
C TRP A 140 -14.06 6.94 -8.86
N VAL A 141 -14.54 7.79 -7.97
CA VAL A 141 -15.97 8.02 -7.75
C VAL A 141 -16.32 9.47 -8.06
N SER A 142 -17.50 9.70 -8.63
CA SER A 142 -18.02 11.05 -8.85
C SER A 142 -19.10 11.37 -7.82
N ILE A 143 -18.95 12.50 -7.15
CA ILE A 143 -19.87 13.02 -6.13
C ILE A 143 -20.70 14.14 -6.73
N GLU A 144 -22.02 14.08 -6.55
CA GLU A 144 -22.95 15.09 -7.03
C GLU A 144 -22.79 16.41 -6.27
N GLY A 145 -23.17 17.53 -6.90
CA GLY A 145 -23.13 18.87 -6.30
C GLY A 145 -22.19 19.83 -7.04
N ALA A 146 -22.02 21.02 -6.47
CA ALA A 146 -21.13 22.03 -7.04
C ALA A 146 -19.66 21.64 -6.83
N GLU A 147 -18.89 21.62 -7.90
CA GLU A 147 -17.43 21.48 -7.81
C GLU A 147 -16.80 22.72 -7.17
N ALA A 148 -15.76 22.52 -6.37
CA ALA A 148 -14.92 23.60 -5.88
C ALA A 148 -14.02 24.13 -7.01
N GLU A 149 -13.51 25.35 -6.87
CA GLU A 149 -12.47 25.85 -7.76
C GLU A 149 -11.21 24.97 -7.60
N ALA A 150 -10.76 24.36 -8.70
CA ALA A 150 -9.63 23.45 -8.68
C ALA A 150 -8.35 24.16 -8.24
N VAL A 151 -7.64 23.56 -7.28
CA VAL A 151 -6.34 24.06 -6.82
C VAL A 151 -5.23 23.46 -7.70
N PRO A 152 -4.40 24.27 -8.37
CA PRO A 152 -3.29 23.75 -9.17
C PRO A 152 -2.28 22.96 -8.32
N VAL A 153 -1.88 21.78 -8.81
CA VAL A 153 -0.81 21.01 -8.20
C VAL A 153 0.53 21.58 -8.67
N THR A 154 1.15 22.40 -7.83
CA THR A 154 2.46 23.01 -8.13
C THR A 154 3.49 22.66 -7.06
N PRO A 155 4.76 22.37 -7.42
CA PRO A 155 5.81 22.07 -6.44
C PRO A 155 5.87 23.10 -5.32
N ASN A 156 5.81 22.62 -4.08
CA ASN A 156 5.84 23.44 -2.88
C ASN A 156 6.40 22.63 -1.71
N LEU A 157 7.55 23.09 -1.19
CA LEU A 157 8.23 22.55 -0.01
C LEU A 157 8.32 23.58 1.12
N GLU A 158 7.58 24.70 1.02
CA GLU A 158 7.57 25.72 2.07
C GLU A 158 7.03 25.13 3.38
N PRO A 159 7.62 25.49 4.55
CA PRO A 159 7.15 25.03 5.84
C PRO A 159 5.64 25.24 6.02
N GLN A 160 4.98 24.27 6.64
CA GLN A 160 3.55 24.27 6.91
C GLN A 160 3.31 24.36 8.41
N THR A 161 2.19 24.93 8.81
CA THR A 161 1.77 25.02 10.21
C THR A 161 0.41 24.36 10.37
N ALA A 162 0.32 23.37 11.26
CA ALA A 162 -0.92 22.67 11.57
C ALA A 162 -0.84 22.09 13.00
N GLY A 163 -1.98 22.01 13.71
CA GLY A 163 -2.01 21.45 15.06
C GLY A 163 -1.05 22.11 16.05
N GLY A 164 -0.88 23.44 15.97
CA GLY A 164 0.07 24.17 16.81
C GLY A 164 1.55 23.84 16.56
N THR A 165 1.87 23.27 15.39
CA THR A 165 3.20 22.75 15.06
C THR A 165 3.65 23.28 13.69
N ASN A 166 4.85 23.85 13.64
CA ASN A 166 5.55 24.18 12.40
C ASN A 166 6.32 22.95 11.92
N VAL A 167 6.04 22.51 10.69
CA VAL A 167 6.64 21.33 10.07
C VAL A 167 7.41 21.73 8.81
N LYS A 168 8.66 21.28 8.73
CA LYS A 168 9.50 21.42 7.53
C LYS A 168 9.83 20.05 6.98
N LEU A 169 9.42 19.79 5.74
CA LEU A 169 9.87 18.64 4.99
C LEU A 169 11.25 18.90 4.37
N SER A 170 12.15 17.93 4.52
CA SER A 170 13.40 17.86 3.76
C SER A 170 13.53 16.47 3.15
N ILE A 171 14.08 16.43 1.93
CA ILE A 171 14.20 15.24 1.10
C ILE A 171 15.65 15.18 0.63
N ASP A 172 16.30 14.03 0.76
CA ASP A 172 17.72 13.87 0.45
C ASP A 172 17.98 13.72 -1.06
N LYS A 173 17.26 12.80 -1.70
CA LYS A 173 17.28 12.50 -3.13
C LYS A 173 15.86 12.41 -3.61
N LEU A 174 15.62 12.85 -4.84
CA LEU A 174 14.30 12.78 -5.45
C LEU A 174 14.47 12.32 -6.89
N GLY A 175 14.24 11.03 -7.11
CA GLY A 175 14.39 10.41 -8.42
C GLY A 175 13.57 9.12 -8.54
N VAL A 176 13.28 8.75 -9.78
CA VAL A 176 12.49 7.54 -10.07
C VAL A 176 13.19 6.28 -9.57
N LYS A 177 12.48 5.46 -8.78
CA LYS A 177 12.95 4.19 -8.19
C LYS A 177 14.25 4.35 -7.40
N GLN A 178 14.46 5.54 -6.83
CA GLN A 178 15.55 5.79 -5.90
C GLN A 178 15.00 5.77 -4.48
N GLU A 179 15.70 5.05 -3.60
CA GLU A 179 15.48 5.15 -2.16
C GLU A 179 15.59 6.63 -1.75
N THR A 180 14.53 7.11 -1.11
CA THR A 180 14.30 8.51 -0.79
C THR A 180 13.90 8.61 0.67
N THR A 181 14.64 9.42 1.42
CA THR A 181 14.34 9.69 2.83
C THR A 181 13.56 10.99 2.96
N LEU A 182 12.36 10.93 3.54
CA LEU A 182 11.56 12.08 3.93
C LEU A 182 11.79 12.40 5.41
N ARG A 183 12.20 13.62 5.72
CA ARG A 183 12.42 14.09 7.10
C ARG A 183 11.51 15.26 7.42
N PHE A 184 10.58 15.04 8.34
CA PHE A 184 9.65 16.06 8.85
C PHE A 184 10.19 16.60 10.17
N ALA A 185 10.87 17.75 10.11
CA ALA A 185 11.38 18.43 11.30
C ALA A 185 10.30 19.34 11.89
N MET A 186 10.07 19.24 13.20
CA MET A 186 8.95 19.89 13.88
C MET A 186 9.39 20.80 15.02
N THR A 187 8.76 21.96 15.08
CA THR A 187 8.87 22.90 16.19
C THR A 187 7.48 23.34 16.63
N ASP A 188 7.32 23.54 17.93
CA ASP A 188 6.11 24.09 18.50
C ASP A 188 5.89 25.52 17.98
N GLU A 189 4.70 25.80 17.47
CA GLU A 189 4.40 27.06 16.76
C GLU A 189 4.58 28.29 17.66
N GLN A 190 4.16 28.20 18.92
CA GLN A 190 4.15 29.33 19.84
C GLN A 190 5.52 29.56 20.47
N SER A 191 6.18 28.49 20.93
CA SER A 191 7.43 28.58 21.66
C SER A 191 8.68 28.50 20.79
N GLY A 192 8.56 28.01 19.55
CA GLY A 192 9.68 27.74 18.65
C GLY A 192 10.60 26.60 19.13
N ARG A 193 10.22 25.86 20.18
CA ARG A 193 11.00 24.75 20.72
C ARG A 193 10.83 23.51 19.86
N LEU A 194 11.84 22.63 19.89
CA LEU A 194 11.77 21.32 19.25
C LEU A 194 10.61 20.51 19.86
N VAL A 195 9.80 19.89 18.99
CA VAL A 195 8.74 18.96 19.40
C VAL A 195 9.38 17.69 19.95
N THR A 196 8.96 17.24 21.12
CA THR A 196 9.47 15.99 21.75
C THR A 196 8.35 15.17 22.39
N ASP A 197 7.12 15.44 21.97
CA ASP A 197 5.86 14.94 22.52
C ASP A 197 4.90 14.48 21.41
N LEU A 198 5.44 14.01 20.27
CA LEU A 198 4.64 13.25 19.31
C LEU A 198 4.12 11.97 19.95
N GLU A 199 2.86 11.68 19.69
CA GLU A 199 2.17 10.50 20.17
C GLU A 199 2.07 9.47 19.04
N PRO A 200 2.18 8.16 19.34
CA PRO A 200 1.81 7.15 18.38
C PRO A 200 0.34 7.29 17.98
N TYR A 201 0.10 7.23 16.68
CA TYR A 201 -1.19 7.12 16.05
C TYR A 201 -1.12 5.92 15.11
N LEU A 202 -2.11 5.02 15.14
CA LEU A 202 -2.13 3.80 14.30
C LEU A 202 -0.80 3.00 14.38
N GLY A 203 -0.22 2.91 15.57
CA GLY A 203 1.02 2.18 15.84
C GLY A 203 2.33 2.86 15.42
N ALA A 204 2.32 4.07 14.86
CA ALA A 204 3.53 4.81 14.47
C ALA A 204 3.48 6.29 14.89
N ILE A 205 4.62 6.97 14.99
CA ILE A 205 4.65 8.42 15.33
C ILE A 205 4.19 9.33 14.19
N GLY A 206 3.94 8.76 13.01
CA GLY A 206 3.36 9.44 11.87
C GLY A 206 3.18 8.52 10.66
N HIS A 207 2.37 8.98 9.72
CA HIS A 207 2.06 8.31 8.45
C HIS A 207 2.25 9.27 7.31
N VAL A 208 2.74 8.75 6.19
CA VAL A 208 2.86 9.52 4.95
C VAL A 208 2.08 8.83 3.85
N VAL A 209 1.17 9.58 3.26
CA VAL A 209 0.48 9.21 2.04
C VAL A 209 1.04 10.04 0.89
N VAL A 210 1.30 9.41 -0.24
CA VAL A 210 1.76 10.05 -1.46
C VAL A 210 0.85 9.63 -2.61
N LEU A 211 0.41 10.58 -3.42
CA LEU A 211 -0.35 10.32 -4.65
C LEU A 211 0.19 11.16 -5.80
N SER A 212 0.36 10.55 -6.97
CA SER A 212 0.66 11.29 -8.21
C SER A 212 -0.49 12.21 -8.60
N GLU A 213 -0.18 13.28 -9.35
CA GLU A 213 -1.17 14.23 -9.88
C GLU A 213 -2.29 13.55 -10.70
N ASP A 214 -1.96 12.48 -11.43
CA ASP A 214 -2.95 11.70 -12.18
C ASP A 214 -3.81 10.77 -11.30
N GLY A 215 -3.51 10.65 -10.01
CA GLY A 215 -4.22 9.80 -9.06
C GLY A 215 -3.96 8.30 -9.19
N GLU A 216 -3.00 7.89 -10.02
CA GLU A 216 -2.77 6.47 -10.36
C GLU A 216 -1.58 5.82 -9.63
N ARG A 217 -0.68 6.61 -9.01
CA ARG A 217 0.48 6.09 -8.27
C ARG A 217 0.40 6.48 -6.82
N TYR A 218 0.13 5.48 -6.00
CA TYR A 218 -0.05 5.62 -4.57
C TYR A 218 1.14 5.01 -3.82
N VAL A 219 1.59 5.69 -2.77
CA VAL A 219 2.58 5.17 -1.81
C VAL A 219 2.12 5.49 -0.40
N HIS A 220 2.14 4.49 0.47
CA HIS A 220 1.87 4.62 1.91
C HIS A 220 3.10 4.17 2.68
N VAL A 221 3.72 5.08 3.43
CA VAL A 221 4.89 4.77 4.24
C VAL A 221 4.72 5.27 5.67
N HIS A 222 5.37 4.56 6.57
CA HIS A 222 5.27 4.74 8.01
C HIS A 222 6.64 5.14 8.54
N ALA A 223 6.66 5.83 9.67
CA ALA A 223 7.92 6.21 10.30
C ALA A 223 8.72 4.94 10.65
N GLU A 224 10.05 5.00 10.58
CA GLU A 224 10.88 3.86 10.95
C GLU A 224 10.56 3.40 12.39
N GLU A 225 10.61 2.08 12.62
CA GLU A 225 10.34 1.52 13.94
C GLU A 225 11.31 2.08 14.99
N GLY A 226 10.80 2.28 16.21
CA GLY A 226 11.61 2.73 17.34
C GLY A 226 11.99 4.21 17.32
N GLN A 227 11.46 5.01 16.38
CA GLN A 227 11.56 6.46 16.49
C GLN A 227 10.85 6.96 17.75
N GLY A 228 11.51 7.88 18.48
CA GLY A 228 10.97 8.51 19.67
C GLY A 228 9.93 9.57 19.34
N ALA A 229 9.57 10.40 20.32
CA ALA A 229 8.51 11.40 20.20
C ALA A 229 8.91 12.69 19.42
N GLY A 230 9.78 12.58 18.40
CA GLY A 230 10.31 13.72 17.63
C GLY A 230 11.75 14.13 18.02
N PRO A 231 12.26 15.29 17.54
CA PRO A 231 11.59 16.32 16.74
C PRO A 231 11.57 16.06 15.24
N VAL A 232 12.17 14.96 14.79
CA VAL A 232 12.20 14.59 13.38
C VAL A 232 11.56 13.23 13.24
N ALA A 233 10.50 13.15 12.43
CA ALA A 233 9.97 11.88 11.94
C ALA A 233 10.62 11.57 10.58
N VAL A 234 11.16 10.36 10.43
CA VAL A 234 11.88 9.92 9.23
C VAL A 234 11.14 8.76 8.58
N PHE A 235 10.96 8.85 7.27
CA PHE A 235 10.27 7.87 6.45
C PHE A 235 11.15 7.53 5.25
N GLU A 236 11.21 6.25 4.91
CA GLU A 236 11.86 5.78 3.68
C GLU A 236 10.80 5.42 2.65
N THR A 237 11.00 5.86 1.41
CA THR A 237 10.08 5.63 0.30
C THR A 237 10.82 5.54 -1.02
N GLU A 238 10.11 5.14 -2.06
CA GLU A 238 10.54 5.32 -3.45
C GLU A 238 9.39 5.88 -4.28
N PHE A 239 9.72 6.55 -5.39
CA PHE A 239 8.72 7.06 -6.34
C PHE A 239 8.74 6.21 -7.62
N PRO A 240 7.62 5.60 -8.03
CA PRO A 240 7.61 4.59 -9.10
C PRO A 240 7.83 5.18 -10.51
N SER A 241 7.53 6.46 -10.72
CA SER A 241 7.79 7.18 -11.98
C SER A 241 8.02 8.66 -11.76
N SER A 242 8.45 9.37 -12.80
CA SER A 242 8.53 10.83 -12.81
C SER A 242 7.13 11.45 -12.83
N GLY A 243 7.04 12.71 -12.41
CA GLY A 243 5.80 13.48 -12.34
C GLY A 243 5.63 14.24 -11.04
N LEU A 244 4.51 14.97 -10.94
CA LEU A 244 4.10 15.66 -9.74
C LEU A 244 3.47 14.67 -8.75
N TYR A 245 3.86 14.79 -7.48
CA TYR A 245 3.28 14.03 -6.38
C TYR A 245 2.92 14.97 -5.23
N LYS A 246 1.75 14.75 -4.64
CA LYS A 246 1.34 15.36 -3.38
C LYS A 246 1.69 14.40 -2.24
N ILE A 247 2.33 14.92 -1.20
CA ILE A 247 2.74 14.20 0.01
C ILE A 247 1.92 14.77 1.15
N TRP A 248 1.22 13.93 1.90
CA TRP A 248 0.56 14.28 3.16
C TRP A 248 1.26 13.58 4.31
N GLY A 249 1.79 14.35 5.26
CA GLY A 249 2.32 13.82 6.51
C GLY A 249 1.31 14.03 7.64
N GLN A 250 0.91 12.95 8.28
CA GLN A 250 -0.07 12.94 9.36
C GLN A 250 0.58 12.51 10.67
N PHE A 251 0.38 13.31 11.72
CA PHE A 251 1.05 13.17 13.02
C PHE A 251 0.04 13.43 14.14
N GLN A 252 0.33 12.96 15.34
CA GLN A 252 -0.51 13.20 16.51
C GLN A 252 0.27 13.91 17.62
N ARG A 253 -0.35 14.92 18.21
CA ARG A 253 0.19 15.65 19.36
C ARG A 253 -0.98 16.13 20.22
N GLN A 254 -0.86 16.03 21.54
CA GLN A 254 -1.90 16.46 22.49
C GLN A 254 -3.27 15.78 22.25
N GLY A 255 -3.27 14.52 21.80
CA GLY A 255 -4.48 13.76 21.50
C GLY A 255 -5.18 14.15 20.19
N GLU A 256 -4.61 15.07 19.41
CA GLU A 256 -5.18 15.54 18.14
C GLU A 256 -4.27 15.19 16.96
N VAL A 257 -4.88 14.66 15.91
CA VAL A 257 -4.20 14.37 14.64
C VAL A 257 -4.17 15.63 13.79
N PHE A 258 -3.01 15.96 13.26
CA PHE A 258 -2.83 17.06 12.30
C PHE A 258 -2.13 16.56 11.04
N THR A 259 -2.44 17.21 9.91
CA THR A 259 -1.88 16.87 8.60
C THR A 259 -1.20 18.09 8.00
N VAL A 260 -0.01 17.89 7.42
CA VAL A 260 0.67 18.87 6.55
C VAL A 260 0.82 18.29 5.16
N SER A 261 0.92 19.14 4.14
CA SER A 261 1.08 18.65 2.77
C SER A 261 2.10 19.44 1.96
N TYR A 262 2.74 18.74 1.04
CA TYR A 262 3.79 19.26 0.17
C TYR A 262 3.62 18.71 -1.24
N VAL A 263 4.19 19.39 -2.24
CA VAL A 263 4.20 18.91 -3.62
C VAL A 263 5.63 18.85 -4.12
N VAL A 264 5.98 17.72 -4.73
CA VAL A 264 7.31 17.51 -5.32
C VAL A 264 7.17 17.16 -6.80
N ASN A 265 8.20 17.46 -7.57
CA ASN A 265 8.31 17.02 -8.97
C ASN A 265 9.47 16.02 -9.08
N VAL A 266 9.14 14.74 -9.23
CA VAL A 266 10.11 13.65 -9.39
C VAL A 266 10.57 13.62 -10.84
N GLN A 267 11.89 13.53 -11.04
CA GLN A 267 12.52 13.50 -12.36
C GLN A 267 13.20 12.16 -12.64
#